data_AF-S9WBD6-F1
#
_entry.id   AF-S9WBD6-F1
#
_cell.length_a   1.000
_cell.length_b   1.000
_cell.length_c   1.000
_cell.angle_alpha   90.00
_cell.angle_beta   90.00
_cell.angle_gamma   90.00
#
_symmetry.space_group_name_H-M   'P 1'
#
loop_
_entity.id
_entity.type
_entity.pdbx_description
1 polymer ?
#
loop_
_entity_poly.entity_id
_entity_poly.type
_entity_poly.pdbx_seq_one_letter_code
_entity_poly.pdbx_strand_id
1 'polypeptide(L)'
;MDCPGVVLPGEDKGDVVLRNAVNVHNLVNPFAPVQRLLERCATAAVTTASHFDAQQGEATAPAQVPVHPLSLFYQIGTFDPCDAMDFIRQVGLRRGRIGKGGHVDEEGTARMILSDWNDGRIQYYTLPPVVDAFFHSDTFKVSKQGSMRNYKEEAPTLVEEAAAGITIDGLPSFQLYVPDGTDSRRKR
;
A
#
# COMPACT_ATOMS: atom_id res chain seq x y z
N MET A 1 -1.64 9.62 25.23
CA MET A 1 -3.01 9.38 24.74
C MET A 1 -2.87 8.58 23.47
N ASP A 2 -3.25 7.31 23.48
CA ASP A 2 -3.33 6.52 22.23
C ASP A 2 -4.64 6.88 21.53
N CYS A 3 -4.55 7.32 20.28
CA CYS A 3 -5.71 7.58 19.44
C CYS A 3 -6.21 6.26 18.82
N PRO A 4 -7.53 6.06 18.69
CA PRO A 4 -8.08 4.90 17.99
C PRO A 4 -7.82 4.98 16.47
N GLY A 5 -7.73 3.83 15.81
CA GLY A 5 -7.66 3.77 14.34
C GLY A 5 -8.98 4.19 13.68
N VAL A 6 -8.90 4.92 12.57
CA VAL A 6 -10.06 5.40 11.79
C VAL A 6 -9.98 4.83 10.39
N VAL A 7 -11.12 4.33 9.89
CA VAL A 7 -11.29 3.81 8.53
C VAL A 7 -12.25 4.73 7.79
N LEU A 8 -11.87 5.17 6.59
CA LEU A 8 -12.71 6.06 5.79
C LEU A 8 -13.83 5.27 5.09
N PRO A 9 -15.07 5.79 5.05
CA PRO A 9 -16.15 5.18 4.29
C PRO A 9 -15.91 5.35 2.77
N GLY A 10 -16.18 4.32 1.97
CA GLY A 10 -16.09 4.36 0.51
C GLY A 10 -14.98 3.51 -0.10
N GLU A 11 -14.13 2.88 0.72
CA GLU A 11 -13.13 1.94 0.24
C GLU A 11 -13.74 0.55 -0.05
N ASP A 12 -13.16 -0.16 -1.02
CA ASP A 12 -13.52 -1.54 -1.34
C ASP A 12 -13.41 -2.45 -0.12
N LYS A 13 -14.51 -3.18 0.17
CA LYS A 13 -14.61 -4.06 1.35
C LYS A 13 -13.47 -5.06 1.48
N GLY A 14 -12.91 -5.53 0.35
CA GLY A 14 -11.79 -6.47 0.34
C GLY A 14 -10.49 -5.86 0.88
N ASP A 15 -10.13 -4.66 0.42
CA ASP A 15 -8.88 -4.01 0.82
C ASP A 15 -8.88 -3.56 2.28
N VAL A 16 -10.04 -3.12 2.79
CA VAL A 16 -10.22 -2.77 4.20
C VAL A 16 -9.93 -3.97 5.11
N VAL A 17 -10.37 -5.17 4.73
CA VAL A 17 -10.09 -6.40 5.50
C VAL A 17 -8.60 -6.71 5.53
N LEU A 18 -7.92 -6.57 4.38
CA LEU A 18 -6.48 -6.82 4.27
C LEU A 18 -5.60 -5.77 4.97
N ARG A 19 -6.20 -4.71 5.52
CA ARG A 19 -5.53 -3.72 6.39
C ARG A 19 -5.79 -3.98 7.88
N ASN A 20 -6.27 -5.17 8.25
CA ASN A 20 -6.62 -5.56 9.62
C ASN A 20 -7.71 -4.68 10.27
N ALA A 21 -8.52 -4.00 9.47
CA ALA A 21 -9.53 -3.05 9.97
C ALA A 21 -10.85 -3.70 10.40
N VAL A 22 -11.06 -4.97 10.04
CA VAL A 22 -12.29 -5.72 10.34
C VAL A 22 -11.92 -7.09 10.89
N ASN A 23 -12.63 -7.52 11.93
CA ASN A 23 -12.45 -8.87 12.47
C ASN A 23 -12.94 -9.91 11.46
N VAL A 24 -12.04 -10.84 11.11
CA VAL A 24 -12.28 -11.91 10.14
C VAL A 24 -13.49 -12.77 10.50
N HIS A 25 -13.80 -12.97 11.79
CA HIS A 25 -14.96 -13.76 12.22
C HIS A 25 -16.30 -13.12 11.91
N ASN A 26 -16.36 -11.79 11.81
CA ASN A 26 -17.59 -11.04 11.57
C ASN A 26 -17.86 -10.79 10.07
N LEU A 27 -16.99 -11.29 9.19
CA LEU A 27 -17.17 -11.14 7.75
C LEU A 27 -18.35 -11.98 7.25
N VAL A 28 -19.24 -11.33 6.49
CA VAL A 28 -20.38 -11.98 5.79
C VAL A 28 -19.87 -12.84 4.64
N ASN A 29 -18.82 -12.39 3.94
CA ASN A 29 -18.22 -13.11 2.81
C ASN A 29 -16.69 -13.07 2.92
N PRO A 30 -16.04 -14.17 3.36
CA PRO A 30 -14.58 -14.25 3.46
C PRO A 30 -13.88 -14.53 2.12
N PHE A 31 -14.61 -14.86 1.04
CA PHE A 31 -14.03 -15.23 -0.26
C PHE A 31 -13.52 -14.01 -1.03
N ALA A 32 -14.24 -12.90 -1.02
CA ALA A 32 -13.84 -11.69 -1.76
C ALA A 32 -12.50 -11.08 -1.27
N PRO A 33 -12.22 -10.99 0.04
CA PRO A 33 -10.89 -10.59 0.51
C PRO A 33 -9.78 -11.58 0.14
N VAL A 34 -10.07 -12.89 0.09
CA VAL A 34 -9.09 -13.90 -0.36
C VAL A 34 -8.77 -13.73 -1.84
N GLN A 35 -9.76 -13.43 -2.68
CA GLN A 35 -9.54 -13.10 -4.09
C GLN A 35 -8.60 -11.89 -4.25
N ARG A 36 -8.84 -10.81 -3.51
CA ARG A 36 -7.95 -9.63 -3.48
C ARG A 36 -6.54 -9.95 -2.98
N LEU A 37 -6.42 -10.87 -2.02
CA LEU A 37 -5.13 -11.32 -1.52
C LEU A 37 -4.31 -12.05 -2.59
N LEU A 38 -4.95 -12.92 -3.39
CA LEU A 38 -4.30 -13.58 -4.52
C LEU A 38 -3.79 -12.55 -5.54
N GLU A 39 -4.63 -11.59 -5.92
CA GLU A 39 -4.27 -10.51 -6.86
C GLU A 39 -3.07 -9.67 -6.38
N ARG A 40 -3.04 -9.34 -5.08
CA ARG A 40 -1.93 -8.60 -4.46
C ARG A 40 -0.62 -9.39 -4.51
N CYS A 41 -0.65 -10.66 -4.09
CA CYS A 41 0.55 -11.51 -4.07
C CYS A 41 1.04 -11.85 -5.49
N ALA A 42 0.14 -11.92 -6.49
CA ALA A 42 0.52 -12.11 -7.88
C ALA A 42 1.27 -10.89 -8.44
N THR A 43 0.79 -9.69 -8.16
CA THR A 43 1.39 -8.45 -8.66
C THR A 43 2.78 -8.22 -8.06
N ALA A 44 2.95 -8.50 -6.76
CA ALA A 44 4.25 -8.36 -6.09
C ALA A 44 5.36 -9.19 -6.75
N ALA A 45 5.05 -10.42 -7.20
CA ALA A 45 6.03 -11.28 -7.88
C ALA A 45 6.49 -10.69 -9.22
N VAL A 46 5.62 -9.99 -9.94
CA VAL A 46 5.94 -9.37 -11.23
C VAL A 46 6.76 -8.08 -11.05
N THR A 47 6.45 -7.28 -10.03
CA THR A 47 7.17 -6.03 -9.77
C THR A 47 8.61 -6.27 -9.32
N THR A 48 8.88 -7.32 -8.54
CA THR A 48 10.26 -7.67 -8.14
C THR A 48 11.14 -8.05 -9.32
N ALA A 49 10.57 -8.68 -10.36
CA ALA A 49 11.31 -9.08 -11.56
C ALA A 49 11.69 -7.88 -12.45
N SER A 50 10.93 -6.80 -12.41
CA SER A 50 11.14 -5.62 -13.28
C SER A 50 12.06 -4.55 -12.69
N HIS A 51 12.38 -4.61 -11.40
CA HIS A 51 13.23 -3.61 -10.73
C HIS A 51 14.72 -3.98 -10.63
N PHE A 52 15.10 -5.24 -10.87
CA PHE A 52 16.48 -5.71 -10.66
C PHE A 52 17.40 -5.57 -11.89
N ASP A 53 16.87 -5.28 -13.09
CA ASP A 53 17.68 -5.13 -14.31
C ASP A 53 17.27 -3.89 -15.13
N ALA A 54 17.85 -2.74 -14.78
CA ALA A 54 17.78 -1.50 -15.58
C ALA A 54 19.10 -1.20 -16.30
N GLN A 55 19.99 -2.18 -16.46
CA GLN A 55 21.26 -2.05 -17.20
C GLN A 55 21.63 -3.31 -18.00
N GLN A 56 20.72 -3.83 -18.83
CA GLN A 56 21.02 -4.39 -20.16
C GLN A 56 19.73 -4.91 -20.79
N GLY A 57 19.37 -4.35 -21.94
CA GLY A 57 18.24 -4.82 -22.72
C GLY A 57 18.58 -6.14 -23.41
N GLU A 58 17.82 -7.18 -23.09
CA GLU A 58 17.62 -8.32 -23.97
C GLU A 58 16.30 -9.00 -23.58
N ALA A 59 15.28 -8.85 -24.44
CA ALA A 59 14.00 -9.52 -24.29
C ALA A 59 14.17 -11.01 -24.63
N THR A 60 14.67 -11.81 -23.69
CA THR A 60 14.64 -13.28 -23.78
C THR A 60 13.53 -13.82 -22.90
N ALA A 61 12.37 -14.09 -23.50
CA ALA A 61 11.39 -15.03 -22.94
C ALA A 61 11.92 -16.47 -23.18
N PRO A 62 11.67 -17.44 -22.28
CA PRO A 62 10.35 -18.04 -22.22
C PRO A 62 9.85 -18.45 -20.80
N ALA A 63 8.55 -18.20 -20.57
CA ALA A 63 7.60 -19.20 -20.06
C ALA A 63 8.03 -20.09 -18.87
N GLN A 64 8.30 -19.50 -17.70
CA GLN A 64 7.89 -20.12 -16.45
C GLN A 64 6.78 -19.26 -15.88
N VAL A 65 5.56 -19.81 -15.77
CA VAL A 65 4.50 -19.18 -15.00
C VAL A 65 5.07 -19.05 -13.58
N PRO A 66 5.34 -17.83 -13.09
CA PRO A 66 5.94 -17.68 -11.77
C PRO A 66 5.00 -18.34 -10.77
N VAL A 67 5.51 -19.36 -10.07
CA VAL A 67 4.72 -20.08 -9.06
C VAL A 67 4.24 -19.05 -8.05
N HIS A 68 2.92 -19.02 -7.82
CA HIS A 68 2.32 -18.01 -6.96
C HIS A 68 2.96 -18.07 -5.55
N PRO A 69 3.34 -16.94 -4.91
CA PRO A 69 3.99 -16.96 -3.59
C PRO A 69 3.17 -17.72 -2.53
N LEU A 70 1.84 -17.60 -2.59
CA LEU A 70 0.94 -18.33 -1.70
C LEU A 70 0.91 -19.84 -1.97
N SER A 71 1.17 -20.28 -3.22
CA SER A 71 1.31 -21.71 -3.53
C SER A 71 2.49 -22.32 -2.75
N LEU A 72 3.62 -21.62 -2.73
CA LEU A 72 4.82 -22.02 -1.98
C LEU A 72 4.58 -21.99 -0.47
N PHE A 73 3.97 -20.92 0.04
CA PHE A 73 3.69 -20.77 1.48
C PHE A 73 2.76 -21.87 2.01
N TYR A 74 1.68 -22.18 1.29
CA TYR A 74 0.73 -23.22 1.69
C TYR A 74 1.14 -24.62 1.24
N GLN A 75 2.20 -24.76 0.44
CA GLN A 75 2.67 -26.02 -0.14
C GLN A 75 1.57 -26.76 -0.90
N ILE A 76 0.85 -26.02 -1.74
CA ILE A 76 -0.22 -26.52 -2.61
C ILE A 76 0.27 -26.62 -4.05
N GLY A 77 -0.55 -27.18 -4.94
CA GLY A 77 -0.26 -27.25 -6.36
C GLY A 77 -0.28 -25.88 -7.05
N THR A 78 -0.09 -25.91 -8.37
CA THR A 78 -0.43 -24.77 -9.23
C THR A 78 -1.95 -24.59 -9.25
N PHE A 79 -2.40 -23.35 -9.20
CA PHE A 79 -3.81 -22.97 -9.27
C PHE A 79 -3.94 -21.70 -10.11
N ASP A 80 -5.15 -21.41 -10.57
CA ASP A 80 -5.45 -20.15 -11.26
C ASP A 80 -5.69 -19.03 -10.24
N PRO A 81 -4.90 -17.94 -10.22
CA PRO A 81 -5.12 -16.81 -9.31
C PRO A 81 -6.47 -16.09 -9.52
N CYS A 82 -7.15 -16.32 -10.65
CA CYS A 82 -8.49 -15.80 -10.90
C CYS A 82 -9.59 -16.61 -10.19
N ASP A 83 -9.28 -17.83 -9.71
CA ASP A 83 -10.22 -18.71 -9.02
C ASP A 83 -9.82 -18.91 -7.55
N ALA A 84 -10.27 -18.01 -6.68
CA ALA A 84 -10.09 -18.17 -5.24
C ALA A 84 -10.70 -19.47 -4.68
N MET A 85 -11.76 -20.02 -5.28
CA MET A 85 -12.41 -21.23 -4.76
C MET A 85 -11.54 -22.46 -4.95
N ASP A 86 -10.89 -22.60 -6.11
CA ASP A 86 -9.93 -23.68 -6.32
C ASP A 86 -8.74 -23.57 -5.35
N PHE A 87 -8.17 -22.38 -5.20
CA PHE A 87 -7.11 -22.12 -4.21
C PHE A 87 -7.54 -22.53 -2.79
N ILE A 88 -8.71 -22.10 -2.33
CA ILE A 88 -9.24 -22.42 -1.00
C ILE A 88 -9.43 -23.92 -0.82
N ARG A 89 -9.95 -24.63 -1.84
CA ARG A 89 -10.10 -26.09 -1.79
C ARG A 89 -8.75 -26.79 -1.66
N GLN A 90 -7.76 -26.38 -2.46
CA GLN A 90 -6.42 -26.94 -2.38
C GLN A 90 -5.78 -26.70 -1.01
N VAL A 91 -5.89 -25.49 -0.45
CA VAL A 91 -5.40 -25.17 0.90
C VAL A 91 -6.13 -26.00 1.97
N GLY A 92 -7.45 -26.12 1.87
CA GLY A 92 -8.26 -26.85 2.83
C GLY A 92 -7.94 -28.34 2.83
N LEU A 93 -7.75 -28.95 1.65
CA LEU A 93 -7.25 -30.33 1.50
C LEU A 93 -5.87 -30.48 2.13
N ARG A 94 -4.94 -29.58 1.82
CA ARG A 94 -3.55 -29.63 2.31
C ARG A 94 -3.45 -29.46 3.83
N ARG A 95 -4.35 -28.68 4.43
CA ARG A 95 -4.44 -28.42 5.87
C ARG A 95 -5.37 -29.39 6.62
N GLY A 96 -6.03 -30.31 5.91
CA GLY A 96 -6.93 -31.29 6.52
C GLY A 96 -8.25 -30.70 7.04
N ARG A 97 -8.68 -29.53 6.53
CA ARG A 97 -9.97 -28.89 6.89
C ARG A 97 -11.10 -29.51 6.07
N ILE A 98 -11.30 -30.81 6.27
CA ILE A 98 -12.29 -31.61 5.54
C ILE A 98 -13.43 -31.95 6.50
N GLY A 99 -14.65 -31.61 6.10
CA GLY A 99 -15.87 -31.90 6.82
C GLY A 99 -16.31 -33.36 6.67
N LYS A 100 -17.41 -33.69 7.36
CA LYS A 100 -18.04 -35.01 7.27
C LYS A 100 -18.52 -35.27 5.84
N GLY A 101 -18.13 -36.39 5.25
CA GLY A 101 -18.49 -36.72 3.86
C GLY A 101 -17.49 -36.23 2.81
N GLY A 102 -16.29 -35.78 3.21
CA GLY A 102 -15.19 -35.53 2.27
C GLY A 102 -15.23 -34.18 1.56
N HIS A 103 -16.17 -33.30 1.90
CA HIS A 103 -16.19 -31.92 1.41
C HIS A 103 -15.23 -31.04 2.22
N VAL A 104 -14.58 -30.09 1.57
CA VAL A 104 -13.69 -29.13 2.25
C VAL A 104 -14.52 -28.04 2.93
N ASP A 105 -14.12 -27.63 4.13
CA ASP A 105 -14.66 -26.45 4.80
C ASP A 105 -14.09 -25.18 4.14
N GLU A 106 -14.75 -24.73 3.06
CA GLU A 106 -14.31 -23.59 2.25
C GLU A 106 -14.30 -22.29 3.09
N GLU A 107 -15.34 -22.06 3.89
CA GLU A 107 -15.49 -20.83 4.67
C GLU A 107 -14.47 -20.75 5.82
N GLY A 108 -14.33 -21.83 6.60
CA GLY A 108 -13.34 -21.88 7.68
C GLY A 108 -11.91 -21.85 7.16
N THR A 109 -11.65 -22.39 5.96
CA THR A 109 -10.37 -22.26 5.28
C THR A 109 -10.10 -20.82 4.84
N ALA A 110 -11.09 -20.14 4.24
CA ALA A 110 -10.96 -18.73 3.86
C ALA A 110 -10.65 -17.83 5.07
N ARG A 111 -11.35 -18.01 6.19
CA ARG A 111 -11.10 -17.27 7.43
C ARG A 111 -9.70 -17.56 8.01
N MET A 112 -9.24 -18.80 7.94
CA MET A 112 -7.87 -19.16 8.35
C MET A 112 -6.81 -18.45 7.50
N ILE A 113 -7.00 -18.41 6.17
CA ILE A 113 -6.08 -17.71 5.25
C ILE A 113 -6.01 -16.21 5.59
N LEU A 114 -7.16 -15.57 5.85
CA LEU A 114 -7.20 -14.16 6.25
C LEU A 114 -6.58 -13.93 7.64
N SER A 115 -6.69 -14.89 8.56
CA SER A 115 -5.97 -14.82 9.84
C SER A 115 -4.46 -14.89 9.65
N ASP A 116 -3.97 -15.81 8.80
CA ASP A 116 -2.54 -15.91 8.51
C ASP A 116 -1.98 -14.62 7.87
N TRP A 117 -2.80 -13.93 7.07
CA TRP A 117 -2.49 -12.60 6.55
C TRP A 117 -2.42 -11.56 7.67
N ASN A 118 -3.46 -11.48 8.50
CA ASN A 118 -3.54 -10.50 9.57
C ASN A 118 -2.42 -10.66 10.61
N ASP A 119 -2.02 -11.90 10.89
CA ASP A 119 -0.91 -12.27 11.79
C ASP A 119 0.48 -12.01 11.18
N GLY A 120 0.55 -11.62 9.90
CA GLY A 120 1.80 -11.35 9.19
C GLY A 120 2.62 -12.59 8.84
N ARG A 121 2.03 -13.79 8.88
CA ARG A 121 2.70 -15.03 8.46
C ARG A 121 2.95 -15.03 6.95
N ILE A 122 1.99 -14.49 6.20
CA ILE A 122 2.12 -14.25 4.77
C ILE A 122 2.94 -12.97 4.59
N GLN A 123 4.17 -13.13 4.10
CA GLN A 123 5.06 -12.01 3.84
C GLN A 123 4.63 -11.27 2.58
N TYR A 124 4.42 -9.96 2.70
CA TYR A 124 4.06 -9.09 1.59
C TYR A 124 4.60 -7.69 1.81
N TYR A 125 5.03 -7.05 0.72
CA TYR A 125 5.41 -5.65 0.69
C TYR A 125 5.00 -5.04 -0.64
N THR A 126 4.63 -3.76 -0.61
CA THR A 126 4.46 -2.93 -1.80
C THR A 126 5.71 -2.09 -1.99
N LEU A 127 6.20 -1.99 -3.22
CA LEU A 127 7.23 -1.01 -3.52
C LEU A 127 6.68 0.40 -3.38
N PRO A 128 7.51 1.37 -2.97
CA PRO A 128 7.13 2.77 -3.03
C PRO A 128 6.78 3.13 -4.48
N PRO A 129 5.84 4.06 -4.70
CA PRO A 129 5.54 4.53 -6.04
C PRO A 129 6.79 5.15 -6.68
N VAL A 130 6.98 4.94 -7.98
CA VAL A 130 8.11 5.51 -8.73
C VAL A 130 7.95 7.04 -8.76
N VAL A 131 8.91 7.73 -8.16
CA VAL A 131 8.87 9.18 -7.88
C VAL A 131 9.15 10.06 -9.12
N ASP A 132 9.51 9.47 -10.25
CA ASP A 132 10.04 10.22 -11.40
C ASP A 132 9.00 11.14 -12.06
N ALA A 133 7.70 10.82 -12.03
CA ALA A 133 6.69 11.70 -12.62
C ALA A 133 6.12 12.72 -11.62
N PHE A 134 6.15 12.40 -10.32
CA PHE A 134 5.50 13.20 -9.27
C PHE A 134 6.35 14.40 -8.83
N PHE A 135 7.68 14.27 -8.86
CA PHE A 135 8.60 15.37 -8.52
C PHE A 135 9.06 16.19 -9.73
N HIS A 136 8.88 15.70 -10.97
CA HIS A 136 9.31 16.39 -12.19
C HIS A 136 8.15 17.04 -12.96
N SER A 137 6.89 16.90 -12.50
CA SER A 137 5.79 17.64 -13.10
C SER A 137 5.92 19.12 -12.72
N ASP A 138 6.12 19.97 -13.73
CA ASP A 138 6.13 21.44 -13.69
C ASP A 138 4.83 22.08 -13.13
N THR A 139 3.89 21.29 -12.61
CA THR A 139 2.68 21.73 -11.92
C THR A 139 2.97 22.39 -10.56
N PHE A 140 4.10 22.08 -9.92
CA PHE A 140 4.56 22.81 -8.73
C PHE A 140 5.59 23.90 -9.09
N LYS A 141 5.15 24.91 -9.84
CA LYS A 141 5.90 26.17 -9.91
C LYS A 141 5.59 26.98 -8.66
N VAL A 142 6.51 26.95 -7.70
CA VAL A 142 6.59 28.03 -6.70
C VAL A 142 6.85 29.31 -7.49
N SER A 143 5.82 30.13 -7.68
CA SER A 143 6.00 31.48 -8.19
C SER A 143 6.87 32.22 -7.18
N LYS A 144 8.13 32.42 -7.53
CA LYS A 144 9.03 33.32 -6.78
C LYS A 144 8.62 34.76 -7.07
N GLN A 145 7.40 35.15 -6.71
CA GLN A 145 6.96 36.55 -6.73
C GLN A 145 7.05 37.11 -5.32
N GLY A 146 8.27 37.10 -4.78
CA GLY A 146 8.68 37.91 -3.65
C GLY A 146 9.63 38.99 -4.15
N SER A 147 9.09 40.02 -4.82
CA SER A 147 9.81 41.27 -4.98
C SER A 147 10.11 41.80 -3.57
N MET A 148 11.39 42.05 -3.26
CA MET A 148 11.80 42.66 -1.99
C MET A 148 11.01 43.96 -1.79
N ARG A 149 9.98 43.91 -0.94
CA ARG A 149 9.35 45.11 -0.41
C ARG A 149 10.25 45.62 0.71
N ASN A 150 10.71 46.86 0.54
CA ASN A 150 11.41 47.62 1.57
C ASN A 150 10.65 47.51 2.91
N TYR A 151 11.32 47.01 3.94
CA TYR A 151 10.79 47.05 5.30
C TYR A 151 10.94 48.48 5.81
N LYS A 152 9.82 49.20 5.91
CA LYS A 152 9.72 50.37 6.78
C LYS A 152 9.09 49.90 8.08
N GLU A 153 9.78 50.20 9.17
CA GLU A 153 9.49 49.82 10.54
C GLU A 153 8.19 50.50 11.01
N GLU A 154 7.05 49.83 10.87
CA GLU A 154 5.76 50.26 11.41
C GLU A 154 5.09 49.03 12.06
N ALA A 155 4.70 49.17 13.33
CA ALA A 155 4.21 48.11 14.20
C ALA A 155 3.03 47.29 13.62
N PRO A 156 2.84 46.01 14.00
CA PRO A 156 1.83 45.16 13.38
C PRO A 156 0.42 45.68 13.67
N THR A 157 -0.27 46.12 12.62
CA THR A 157 -1.69 46.48 12.68
C THR A 157 -2.51 45.23 12.35
N LEU A 158 -3.51 44.89 13.18
CA LEU A 158 -4.40 43.76 12.93
C LEU A 158 -5.30 44.09 11.73
N VAL A 159 -5.15 43.32 10.65
CA VAL A 159 -6.05 43.36 9.49
C VAL A 159 -7.15 42.32 9.73
N GLU A 160 -8.39 42.79 9.88
CA GLU A 160 -9.59 41.96 10.13
C GLU A 160 -10.21 41.35 8.86
N GLU A 161 -9.61 41.52 7.69
CA GLU A 161 -10.19 41.01 6.43
C GLU A 161 -9.52 39.73 5.91
N ALA A 162 -10.32 38.67 5.97
CA ALA A 162 -10.28 37.43 5.19
C ALA A 162 -8.96 36.65 5.20
N ALA A 163 -8.83 35.78 6.20
CA ALA A 163 -8.05 34.55 6.12
C ALA A 163 -8.64 33.59 5.06
N ALA A 164 -8.57 33.98 3.79
CA ALA A 164 -8.63 33.02 2.69
C ALA A 164 -7.24 32.40 2.56
N GLY A 165 -6.90 31.53 3.51
CA GLY A 165 -5.77 30.63 3.37
C GLY A 165 -5.95 29.85 2.07
N ILE A 166 -4.91 29.81 1.24
CA ILE A 166 -4.91 29.01 0.01
C ILE A 166 -5.01 27.54 0.44
N THR A 167 -6.19 26.98 0.25
CA THR A 167 -6.54 25.61 0.58
C THR A 167 -5.88 24.65 -0.41
N ILE A 168 -5.07 23.72 0.10
CA ILE A 168 -5.01 22.37 -0.45
C ILE A 168 -5.64 21.48 0.61
N ASP A 169 -6.92 21.17 0.41
CA ASP A 169 -7.67 20.08 1.03
C ASP A 169 -7.38 19.75 2.51
N GLY A 170 -7.51 20.76 3.38
CA GLY A 170 -7.90 20.53 4.78
C GLY A 170 -6.83 19.97 5.73
N LEU A 171 -5.53 20.03 5.43
CA LEU A 171 -4.48 19.71 6.39
C LEU A 171 -3.57 20.92 6.68
N PRO A 172 -3.30 21.25 7.96
CA PRO A 172 -2.36 22.33 8.30
C PRO A 172 -0.94 21.91 7.88
N SER A 173 -0.34 22.68 6.98
CA SER A 173 1.05 22.53 6.61
C SER A 173 1.94 22.97 7.78
N PHE A 174 2.71 22.06 8.35
CA PHE A 174 3.77 22.41 9.30
C PHE A 174 4.98 22.93 8.52
N GLN A 175 5.27 24.22 8.65
CA GLN A 175 6.52 24.79 8.16
C GLN A 175 7.68 24.25 9.01
N LEU A 176 8.38 23.24 8.51
CA LEU A 176 9.69 22.87 9.05
C LEU A 176 10.69 23.96 8.67
N TYR A 177 10.95 24.85 9.63
CA TYR A 177 12.07 25.78 9.55
C TYR A 177 13.38 24.98 9.65
N VAL A 178 14.04 24.79 8.51
CA VAL A 178 15.44 24.33 8.47
C VAL A 178 16.30 25.60 8.43
N PRO A 179 16.99 25.98 9.53
CA PRO A 179 17.93 27.08 9.46
C PRO A 179 19.05 26.72 8.49
N ASP A 180 19.26 27.58 7.48
CA ASP A 180 20.40 27.49 6.57
C ASP A 180 21.70 27.54 7.38
N GLY A 181 22.30 26.36 7.56
CA GLY A 181 23.63 26.18 8.11
C GLY A 181 24.67 26.69 7.10
N THR A 182 24.80 28.01 7.02
CA THR A 182 26.00 28.63 6.49
C THR A 182 27.10 28.50 7.54
N ASP A 183 27.91 27.44 7.47
CA ASP A 183 29.27 27.55 8.01
C ASP A 183 30.31 27.20 6.94
N SER A 184 31.17 28.18 6.77
CA SER A 184 32.06 28.38 5.66
C SER A 184 33.43 27.80 5.97
N ARG A 185 33.91 26.96 5.03
CA ARG A 185 35.23 27.11 4.39
C ARG A 185 36.50 26.92 5.26
N ARG A 186 37.12 25.75 5.02
CA ARG A 186 38.56 25.48 4.76
C ARG A 186 39.64 25.80 5.81
N LYS A 187 40.42 24.72 6.06
CA LYS A 187 41.89 24.59 6.16
C LYS A 187 42.62 25.44 7.21
N ARG A 188 43.17 24.75 8.20
CA ARG A 188 44.62 24.65 8.40
C ARG A 188 45.00 23.21 8.67
#